data_AF-A0A2V8C4W9-F1
#
_entry.id   AF-A0A2V8C4W9-F1
#
_cell.length_a   1.000
_cell.length_b   1.000
_cell.length_c   1.000
_cell.angle_alpha   90.00
_cell.angle_beta   90.00
_cell.angle_gamma   90.00
#
_symmetry.space_group_name_H-M   'P 1'
#
loop_
_entity.id
_entity.type
_entity.pdbx_description
1 polymer ?
#
loop_
_entity_poly.entity_id
_entity_poly.type
_entity_poly.pdbx_seq_one_letter_code
_entity_poly.pdbx_strand_id
1 'polypeptide(L)'
;MITAFRTVVLSGVVLAACLVAACSSASTNAAGAVGTSGETAAFMSVELSSIVMVIENQAAQPLLDIRLAIKPVGGATEFTKLVSRMEAGEKRTISLGDFGGRDGT
;
A
#
# COMPACT_ATOMS: atom_id res chain seq x y z
N MET A 1 -65.83 15.90 -0.20
CA MET A 1 -65.12 15.11 0.83
C MET A 1 -64.12 14.22 0.09
N ILE A 2 -62.82 14.53 0.26
CA ILE A 2 -61.63 13.75 -0.13
C ILE A 2 -61.29 13.69 -1.63
N THR A 3 -60.77 14.81 -2.13
CA THR A 3 -59.92 14.88 -3.32
C THR A 3 -58.50 14.39 -2.98
N ALA A 4 -57.82 13.79 -3.95
CA ALA A 4 -56.36 13.93 -4.13
C ALA A 4 -55.39 13.28 -3.11
N PHE A 5 -55.65 12.05 -2.64
CA PHE A 5 -54.73 11.33 -1.72
C PHE A 5 -54.05 10.08 -2.29
N ARG A 6 -54.09 9.82 -3.62
CA ARG A 6 -53.55 8.57 -4.21
C ARG A 6 -52.27 8.68 -5.03
N THR A 7 -51.67 9.87 -5.20
CA THR A 7 -50.56 10.01 -6.17
C THR A 7 -49.45 10.97 -5.75
N VAL A 8 -49.23 11.18 -4.45
CA VAL A 8 -48.15 12.09 -3.96
C VAL A 8 -47.17 11.41 -3.00
N VAL A 9 -47.44 10.20 -2.51
CA VAL A 9 -46.57 9.55 -1.51
C VAL A 9 -45.34 8.85 -2.12
N LEU A 10 -45.27 8.69 -3.45
CA LEU A 10 -44.09 8.09 -4.11
C LEU A 10 -42.98 9.09 -4.50
N SER A 11 -43.19 10.40 -4.35
CA SER A 11 -42.18 11.43 -4.71
C SER A 11 -41.54 12.11 -3.49
N GLY A 12 -41.53 11.45 -2.33
CA GLY A 12 -40.99 11.99 -1.08
C GLY A 12 -39.68 11.37 -0.57
N VAL A 13 -39.15 10.32 -1.22
CA VAL A 13 -37.98 9.57 -0.73
C VAL A 13 -36.73 9.73 -1.61
N VAL A 14 -36.81 10.45 -2.73
CA VAL A 14 -35.72 10.53 -3.72
C VAL A 14 -34.85 11.80 -3.57
N LEU A 15 -35.18 12.74 -2.68
CA LEU A 15 -34.49 14.04 -2.59
C LEU A 15 -33.70 14.29 -1.29
N ALA A 16 -33.26 13.24 -0.59
CA ALA A 16 -32.49 13.36 0.66
C ALA A 16 -31.22 12.47 0.71
N ALA A 17 -30.69 12.00 -0.44
CA ALA A 17 -29.55 11.09 -0.49
C ALA A 17 -28.29 11.63 -1.18
N CYS A 18 -28.26 12.89 -1.65
CA CYS A 18 -27.16 13.40 -2.49
C CYS A 18 -26.11 14.28 -1.79
N LEU A 19 -25.96 14.24 -0.45
CA LEU A 19 -25.06 15.16 0.27
C LEU A 19 -23.93 14.52 1.11
N VAL A 20 -23.57 13.24 0.87
CA VAL A 20 -22.44 12.59 1.58
C VAL A 20 -21.33 12.06 0.66
N ALA A 21 -21.33 12.41 -0.64
CA ALA A 21 -20.24 12.04 -1.57
C ALA A 21 -19.05 13.01 -1.57
N ALA A 22 -18.83 13.72 -0.45
CA ALA A 22 -17.69 14.59 -0.23
C ALA A 22 -16.93 14.12 1.01
N CYS A 23 -16.19 13.02 0.87
CA CYS A 23 -15.04 12.72 1.74
C CYS A 23 -14.19 11.61 1.11
N SER A 24 -13.02 12.02 0.63
CA SER A 24 -11.79 11.23 0.74
C SER A 24 -11.73 9.92 -0.04
N SER A 25 -11.50 10.00 -1.34
CA SER A 25 -10.63 9.01 -1.99
C SER A 25 -9.40 9.76 -2.47
N ALA A 26 -8.42 9.83 -1.56
CA ALA A 26 -7.07 10.21 -1.88
C ALA A 26 -6.63 9.42 -3.12
N SER A 27 -6.08 10.16 -4.07
CA SER A 27 -5.26 9.68 -5.16
C SER A 27 -4.29 8.62 -4.66
N THR A 28 -4.65 7.35 -4.78
CA THR A 28 -3.70 6.25 -4.75
C THR A 28 -3.01 6.25 -6.10
N ASN A 29 -1.98 7.09 -6.21
CA ASN A 29 -0.90 6.85 -7.16
C ASN A 29 -0.21 5.55 -6.74
N ALA A 30 -0.83 4.41 -7.05
CA ALA A 30 -0.15 3.12 -7.02
C ALA A 30 0.70 2.99 -8.28
N ALA A 31 1.70 3.87 -8.40
CA ALA A 31 2.75 3.75 -9.38
C ALA A 31 3.90 2.95 -8.75
N GLY A 32 3.92 1.64 -9.04
CA GLY A 32 5.16 0.85 -9.04
C GLY A 32 5.48 0.07 -7.76
N ALA A 33 4.67 -0.94 -7.44
CA ALA A 33 5.18 -2.16 -6.82
C ALA A 33 5.04 -3.31 -7.82
N VAL A 34 6.07 -3.52 -8.65
CA VAL A 34 6.18 -4.69 -9.53
C VAL A 34 6.85 -5.81 -8.72
N GLY A 35 6.05 -6.78 -8.29
CA GLY A 35 6.47 -8.05 -7.66
C GLY A 35 5.42 -8.49 -6.63
N THR A 36 4.60 -9.51 -6.86
CA THR A 36 4.93 -10.89 -7.25
C THR A 36 4.13 -11.39 -8.45
N SER A 37 4.82 -11.99 -9.43
CA SER A 37 4.21 -12.78 -10.51
C SER A 37 3.83 -14.18 -10.01
N GLY A 38 2.80 -14.26 -9.18
CA GLY A 38 2.21 -15.51 -8.71
C GLY A 38 1.01 -15.22 -7.83
N GLU A 39 -0.07 -15.98 -8.02
CA GLU A 39 -1.34 -15.96 -7.28
C GLU A 39 -1.19 -16.40 -5.81
N THR A 40 -0.15 -15.92 -5.13
CA THR A 40 0.16 -16.17 -3.74
C THR A 40 0.15 -14.83 -3.04
N ALA A 41 -0.59 -14.73 -1.93
CA ALA A 41 -0.61 -13.55 -1.08
C ALA A 41 0.83 -13.06 -0.81
N ALA A 42 1.08 -11.77 -1.01
CA ALA A 42 2.41 -11.20 -0.81
C ALA A 42 2.83 -11.40 0.65
N PHE A 43 3.90 -12.17 0.88
CA PHE A 43 4.44 -12.47 2.22
C PHE A 43 5.18 -11.28 2.84
N MET A 44 5.38 -10.20 2.08
CA MET A 44 6.08 -8.99 2.47
C MET A 44 5.29 -7.78 1.96
N SER A 45 4.98 -6.85 2.86
CA SER A 45 4.49 -5.52 2.48
C SER A 45 5.65 -4.52 2.51
N VAL A 46 5.66 -3.59 1.55
CA VAL A 46 6.70 -2.57 1.40
C VAL A 46 6.00 -1.22 1.20
N GLU A 47 6.28 -0.29 2.10
CA GLU A 47 5.84 1.10 2.02
C GLU A 47 7.08 2.00 1.89
N LEU A 48 7.10 2.80 0.82
CA LEU A 48 8.22 3.68 0.49
C LEU A 48 7.86 5.14 0.76
N SER A 49 8.81 5.86 1.37
CA SER A 49 8.80 7.31 1.50
C SER A 49 10.10 7.89 0.91
N SER A 50 10.27 9.22 1.00
CA SER A 50 11.45 9.91 0.45
C SER A 50 12.74 9.66 1.23
N ILE A 51 12.65 9.24 2.49
CA ILE A 51 13.81 9.06 3.39
C ILE A 51 13.88 7.68 4.07
N VAL A 52 12.76 6.95 4.10
CA VAL A 52 12.65 5.66 4.78
C VAL A 52 11.86 4.68 3.93
N MET A 53 12.10 3.39 4.18
CA MET A 53 11.31 2.28 3.70
C MET A 53 10.79 1.50 4.91
N VAL A 54 9.50 1.24 4.96
CA VAL A 54 8.89 0.37 5.97
C VAL A 54 8.58 -0.96 5.32
N ILE A 55 9.07 -2.04 5.92
CA ILE A 55 8.78 -3.41 5.50
C ILE A 55 8.02 -4.14 6.59
N GLU A 56 7.10 -5.00 6.19
CA GLU A 56 6.32 -5.82 7.12
C GLU A 56 6.35 -7.28 6.67
N ASN A 57 6.72 -8.17 7.59
CA ASN A 57 6.59 -9.60 7.38
C ASN A 57 5.13 -10.02 7.56
N GLN A 58 4.43 -10.26 6.46
CA GLN A 58 3.05 -10.76 6.45
C GLN A 58 2.97 -12.29 6.39
N ALA A 59 4.11 -12.99 6.41
CA ALA A 59 4.13 -14.43 6.57
C ALA A 59 3.76 -14.84 8.00
N ALA A 60 3.18 -16.03 8.15
CA ALA A 60 2.88 -16.63 9.45
C ALA A 60 4.11 -17.18 10.20
N GLN A 61 5.31 -16.95 9.67
CA GLN A 61 6.58 -17.48 10.19
C GLN A 61 7.69 -16.42 10.15
N PRO A 62 8.74 -16.58 10.97
CA PRO A 62 9.91 -15.70 10.90
C PRO A 62 10.59 -15.79 9.53
N LEU A 63 10.99 -14.64 8.99
CA LEU A 63 11.82 -14.53 7.81
C LEU A 63 13.28 -14.33 8.21
N LEU A 64 14.19 -15.02 7.53
CA LEU A 64 15.63 -14.97 7.78
C LEU A 64 16.36 -14.51 6.52
N ASP A 65 17.51 -13.87 6.70
CA ASP A 65 18.44 -13.48 5.64
C ASP A 65 17.77 -12.70 4.49
N ILE A 66 16.95 -11.72 4.85
CA ILE A 66 16.18 -10.91 3.91
C ILE A 66 17.12 -9.94 3.21
N ARG A 67 17.22 -10.05 1.88
CA ARG A 67 17.96 -9.12 1.03
C ARG A 67 17.01 -8.12 0.39
N LEU A 68 17.19 -6.85 0.75
CA LEU A 68 16.48 -5.72 0.18
C LEU A 68 17.35 -5.10 -0.90
N ALA A 69 16.76 -4.77 -2.05
CA ALA A 69 17.47 -4.20 -3.18
C ALA A 69 16.65 -3.06 -3.80
N ILE A 70 17.25 -1.88 -3.89
CA ILE A 70 16.74 -0.74 -4.64
C ILE A 70 17.44 -0.75 -5.99
N LYS A 71 16.65 -0.89 -7.06
CA LYS A 71 17.11 -0.85 -8.44
C LYS A 71 16.61 0.43 -9.11
N PRO A 72 17.47 1.46 -9.27
CA PRO A 72 17.06 2.67 -9.96
C PRO A 72 16.69 2.39 -11.41
N VAL A 73 15.71 3.13 -11.91
CA VAL A 73 15.32 3.07 -13.33
C VAL A 73 16.48 3.60 -14.18
N GLY A 74 16.79 2.91 -15.28
CA GLY A 74 17.87 3.33 -16.19
C GLY A 74 19.23 2.65 -15.96
N GLY A 75 19.30 1.60 -15.13
CA GLY A 75 20.49 0.75 -15.03
C GLY A 75 21.61 1.31 -14.15
N ALA A 76 21.28 2.22 -13.22
CA ALA A 76 22.24 2.71 -12.22
C ALA A 76 22.56 1.63 -11.16
N THR A 77 23.49 1.97 -10.27
CA THR A 77 23.94 1.10 -9.16
C THR A 77 22.77 0.53 -8.34
N GLU A 78 22.79 -0.78 -8.11
CA GLU A 78 21.87 -1.44 -7.19
C GLU A 78 22.34 -1.20 -5.74
N PHE A 79 21.43 -0.68 -4.91
CA PHE A 79 21.68 -0.46 -3.49
C PHE A 79 21.06 -1.57 -2.68
N THR A 80 21.79 -2.14 -1.73
CA THR A 80 21.32 -3.32 -1.00
C THR A 80 21.45 -3.18 0.51
N LYS A 81 20.53 -3.83 1.22
CA LYS A 81 20.54 -3.95 2.67
C LYS A 81 20.16 -5.37 3.07
N LEU A 82 20.92 -5.94 4.01
CA LEU A 82 20.58 -7.21 4.65
C LEU A 82 19.83 -6.96 5.96
N VAL A 83 18.76 -7.71 6.15
CA VAL A 83 17.99 -7.78 7.38
C VAL A 83 18.00 -9.24 7.83
N SER A 84 18.73 -9.52 8.92
CA SER A 84 19.03 -10.90 9.33
C SER A 84 17.78 -11.70 9.71
N ARG A 85 16.81 -11.06 10.37
CA ARG A 85 15.60 -11.74 10.85
C ARG A 85 14.44 -10.78 11.06
N MET A 86 13.23 -11.19 10.67
CA MET A 86 11.98 -10.51 11.00
C MET A 86 10.94 -11.51 11.52
N GLU A 87 10.32 -11.24 12.66
CA GLU A 87 9.24 -12.08 13.20
C GLU A 87 7.95 -11.94 12.39
N ALA A 88 7.01 -12.88 12.57
CA ALA A 88 5.70 -12.82 11.92
C ALA A 88 4.92 -11.56 12.38
N GLY A 89 4.43 -10.78 11.43
CA GLY A 89 3.75 -9.49 11.69
C GLY A 89 4.70 -8.36 12.08
N GLU A 90 6.01 -8.57 12.08
CA GLU A 90 6.97 -7.53 12.44
C GLU A 90 7.04 -6.45 11.35
N LYS A 91 6.92 -5.19 11.77
CA LYS A 91 7.20 -4.01 10.96
C LYS A 91 8.59 -3.46 11.28
N ARG A 92 9.37 -3.18 10.24
CA ARG A 92 10.69 -2.59 10.37
C ARG A 92 10.86 -1.38 9.48
N THR A 93 11.20 -0.26 10.11
CA THR A 93 11.57 0.97 9.42
C THR A 93 13.07 0.95 9.13
N ILE A 94 13.44 1.23 7.89
CA ILE A 94 14.80 1.21 7.38
C ILE A 94 15.10 2.57 6.76
N SER A 95 16.23 3.18 7.10
CA SER A 95 16.67 4.41 6.45
C SER A 95 17.16 4.10 5.04
N LEU A 96 16.83 4.93 4.05
CA LEU A 96 17.40 4.76 2.72
C LEU A 96 18.93 4.92 2.72
N GLY A 97 19.49 5.65 3.69
CA GLY A 97 20.94 5.77 3.89
C GLY A 97 21.62 4.51 4.46
N ASP A 98 20.86 3.52 4.94
CA ASP A 98 21.42 2.25 5.42
C ASP A 98 21.76 1.28 4.27
N PHE A 99 21.33 1.59 3.05
CA PHE A 99 21.64 0.79 1.87
C PHE A 99 23.04 1.14 1.35
N GLY A 100 23.84 0.11 1.07
CA GLY A 100 25.14 0.27 0.44
C GLY A 100 25.08 -0.02 -1.06
N GLY A 101 25.80 0.75 -1.87
CA GLY A 101 26.02 0.45 -3.27
C GLY A 101 26.85 -0.83 -3.43
N ARG A 102 26.40 -1.74 -4.29
CA ARG A 102 27.14 -2.99 -4.56
C ARG A 102 28.51 -2.76 -5.21
N ASP A 103 28.76 -1.54 -5.68
CA ASP A 103 30.00 -1.06 -6.31
C ASP A 103 30.96 -0.34 -5.34
N GLY A 104 30.62 -0.28 -4.05
CA GLY A 104 31.45 0.37 -3.03
C GLY A 104 31.18 1.86 -2.83
N THR A 105 30.01 2.35 -3.29
CA THR A 105 29.51 3.71 -3.01
C THR A 105 28.45 3.76 -1.92
#